data_AF-A0A8C2UZI2-F1
#
_entry.id   AF-A0A8C2UZI2-F1
#
_cell.length_a   1.000
_cell.length_b   1.000
_cell.length_c   1.000
_cell.angle_alpha   90.00
_cell.angle_beta   90.00
_cell.angle_gamma   90.00
#
_symmetry.space_group_name_H-M   'P 1'
#
loop_
_entity.id
_entity.type
_entity.pdbx_description
1 polymer ?
#
loop_
_entity_poly.entity_id
_entity_poly.type
_entity_poly.pdbx_seq_one_letter_code
_entity_poly.pdbx_strand_id
1 'polypeptide(L)'
;MLIPQLMKNCFQLLCNHKVPAAGFKSTVKSGLILQSVSNDVYQNLAVEDWIHDHVSLEGKPILFFWRNSPSLVIGRHQNPWQECNLTLMREGGVKLARRLSGGGAVYHDMGNINLTFFTAKAKYDRMKNLKLIVRALNTVQPQLDVQATKRFDLLLDGQFKISGTAAKIGRTTAYHHCTLLCSTDRTSLSSLLKSPYQGIKSNATTSIPAVVKNLLEKDPTLTCEVLINA
;
A
#
# COMPACT_ATOMS: atom_id res chain seq x y z
N MET A 1 -40.81 15.39 -17.52
CA MET A 1 -39.71 14.56 -18.02
C MET A 1 -38.93 14.06 -16.80
N LEU A 2 -39.30 12.87 -16.30
CA LEU A 2 -38.73 12.26 -15.10
C LEU A 2 -37.36 11.65 -15.43
N ILE A 3 -36.33 12.04 -14.69
CA ILE A 3 -34.99 11.44 -14.79
C ILE A 3 -34.95 10.24 -13.82
N PRO A 4 -34.57 9.03 -14.27
CA PRO A 4 -34.61 7.84 -13.43
C PRO A 4 -33.57 7.86 -12.33
N GLN A 5 -34.04 7.46 -11.16
CA GLN A 5 -33.34 7.30 -9.90
C GLN A 5 -32.52 6.01 -9.92
N LEU A 6 -31.35 6.00 -10.59
CA LEU A 6 -30.48 4.81 -10.66
C LEU A 6 -28.98 5.15 -10.63
N MET A 7 -28.51 5.88 -9.61
CA MET A 7 -27.06 6.03 -9.33
C MET A 7 -26.72 6.09 -7.82
N LYS A 8 -27.51 5.46 -6.95
CA LYS A 8 -27.28 5.58 -5.48
C LYS A 8 -26.46 4.47 -4.82
N ASN A 9 -26.00 3.44 -5.53
CA ASN A 9 -25.41 2.25 -4.87
C ASN A 9 -23.97 1.85 -5.28
N CYS A 10 -23.16 2.71 -5.91
CA CYS A 10 -21.82 2.28 -6.34
C CYS A 10 -20.66 2.50 -5.35
N PHE A 11 -20.84 3.20 -4.23
CA PHE A 11 -19.80 3.30 -3.20
C PHE A 11 -20.43 3.43 -1.82
N GLN A 12 -20.72 2.29 -1.16
CA GLN A 12 -20.93 2.30 0.30
C GLN A 12 -19.57 2.42 0.99
N LEU A 13 -18.99 3.61 0.96
CA LEU A 13 -18.06 4.02 2.01
C LEU A 13 -18.89 4.16 3.29
N LEU A 14 -19.00 3.08 4.07
CA LEU A 14 -19.44 3.17 5.45
C LEU A 14 -18.37 3.99 6.19
N CYS A 15 -18.56 5.31 6.24
CA CYS A 15 -17.92 6.17 7.23
C CYS A 15 -18.46 5.79 8.62
N ASN A 16 -18.03 4.63 9.14
CA ASN A 16 -18.20 4.30 10.55
C ASN A 16 -17.30 5.23 11.36
N HIS A 17 -17.80 6.43 11.66
CA HIS A 17 -17.30 7.22 12.78
C HIS A 17 -17.72 6.52 14.07
N LYS A 18 -17.01 5.45 14.43
CA LYS A 18 -16.87 5.06 15.84
C LYS A 18 -15.54 5.60 16.30
N VAL A 19 -15.52 6.90 16.61
CA VAL A 19 -14.47 7.50 17.43
C VAL A 19 -14.61 6.86 18.81
N PRO A 20 -13.65 6.08 19.31
CA PRO A 20 -13.67 5.64 20.70
C PRO A 20 -13.64 6.90 21.57
N ALA A 21 -14.52 6.95 22.58
CA ALA A 21 -14.54 8.00 23.58
C ALA A 21 -13.29 7.87 24.48
N ALA A 22 -12.15 8.28 23.96
CA ALA A 22 -10.90 8.46 24.69
C ALA A 22 -10.17 9.68 24.11
N GLY A 23 -10.49 10.85 24.68
CA GLY A 23 -9.63 12.03 24.74
C GLY A 23 -9.04 12.59 23.43
N PHE A 24 -9.81 13.39 22.69
CA PHE A 24 -9.21 14.42 21.83
C PHE A 24 -9.36 15.79 22.51
N LYS A 25 -8.31 16.23 23.21
CA LYS A 25 -8.09 17.66 23.51
C LYS A 25 -7.21 18.26 22.42
N SER A 26 -7.81 18.58 21.27
CA SER A 26 -7.24 19.52 20.30
C SER A 26 -8.30 19.87 19.25
N THR A 27 -8.47 21.15 18.97
CA THR A 27 -9.23 21.63 17.80
C THR A 27 -8.50 21.20 16.51
N VAL A 28 -8.93 20.11 15.86
CA VAL A 28 -8.29 19.62 14.64
C VAL A 28 -8.62 20.54 13.45
N LYS A 29 -7.63 21.31 12.99
CA LYS A 29 -7.67 22.09 11.73
C LYS A 29 -6.90 21.43 10.55
N SER A 30 -6.32 20.23 10.72
CA SER A 30 -5.25 19.72 9.84
C SER A 30 -5.30 18.21 9.56
N GLY A 31 -5.27 17.82 8.28
CA GLY A 31 -5.11 16.43 7.78
C GLY A 31 -6.34 15.51 7.90
N LEU A 32 -6.38 14.42 7.12
CA LEU A 32 -7.43 13.38 7.18
C LEU A 32 -6.81 11.97 7.15
N ILE A 33 -7.39 11.04 7.91
CA ILE A 33 -7.04 9.62 7.88
C ILE A 33 -8.25 8.82 7.39
N LEU A 34 -8.04 7.97 6.39
CA LEU A 34 -9.04 7.10 5.79
C LEU A 34 -8.59 5.65 5.91
N GLN A 35 -9.52 4.73 6.09
CA GLN A 35 -9.27 3.30 6.01
C GLN A 35 -10.32 2.64 5.12
N SER A 36 -9.88 1.84 4.16
CA SER A 36 -10.80 1.08 3.31
C SER A 36 -11.44 -0.06 4.10
N VAL A 37 -12.74 -0.22 3.92
CA VAL A 37 -13.49 -1.41 4.37
C VAL A 37 -13.42 -2.54 3.34
N SER A 38 -12.97 -2.26 2.11
CA SER A 38 -12.84 -3.25 1.05
C SER A 38 -11.50 -3.96 1.10
N ASN A 39 -11.51 -5.24 0.75
CA ASN A 39 -10.30 -6.02 0.49
C ASN A 39 -10.10 -6.31 -1.00
N ASP A 40 -10.88 -5.67 -1.87
CA ASP A 40 -10.71 -5.78 -3.31
C ASP A 40 -9.64 -4.80 -3.82
N VAL A 41 -8.59 -5.34 -4.43
CA VAL A 41 -7.46 -4.55 -4.95
C VAL A 41 -7.88 -3.53 -6.00
N TYR A 42 -8.89 -3.83 -6.82
CA TYR A 42 -9.32 -2.93 -7.89
C TYR A 42 -10.10 -1.75 -7.31
N GLN A 43 -10.99 -2.01 -6.35
CA GLN A 43 -11.70 -0.94 -5.63
C GLN A 43 -10.74 -0.04 -4.86
N ASN A 44 -9.75 -0.62 -4.16
CA ASN A 44 -8.80 0.17 -3.39
C ASN A 44 -7.89 1.04 -4.29
N LEU A 45 -7.42 0.50 -5.42
CA LEU A 45 -6.68 1.28 -6.42
C LEU A 45 -7.56 2.37 -7.05
N ALA A 46 -8.83 2.07 -7.32
CA ALA A 46 -9.78 3.07 -7.84
C ALA A 46 -10.02 4.21 -6.83
N VAL A 47 -10.03 3.93 -5.52
CA VAL A 47 -10.08 4.96 -4.47
C VAL A 47 -8.81 5.81 -4.49
N GLU A 48 -7.62 5.20 -4.64
CA GLU A 48 -6.38 5.97 -4.76
C GLU A 48 -6.44 6.95 -5.94
N ASP A 49 -6.84 6.46 -7.11
CA ASP A 49 -6.95 7.24 -8.33
C ASP A 49 -8.02 8.34 -8.20
N TRP A 50 -9.17 8.02 -7.60
CA TRP A 50 -10.23 8.99 -7.39
C TRP A 50 -9.78 10.12 -6.46
N ILE A 51 -9.12 9.82 -5.33
CA ILE A 51 -8.59 10.85 -4.43
C ILE A 51 -7.55 11.70 -5.16
N HIS A 52 -6.67 11.07 -5.94
CA HIS A 52 -5.62 11.76 -6.69
C HIS A 52 -6.17 12.80 -7.68
N ASP A 53 -7.28 12.46 -8.36
CA ASP A 53 -7.84 13.27 -9.44
C ASP A 53 -8.89 14.29 -8.96
N HIS A 54 -9.58 14.02 -7.84
CA HIS A 54 -10.77 14.81 -7.44
C HIS A 54 -10.60 15.59 -6.13
N VAL A 55 -9.59 15.30 -5.31
CA VAL A 55 -9.45 15.93 -3.99
C VAL A 55 -8.38 17.03 -4.01
N SER A 56 -8.74 18.22 -3.55
CA SER A 56 -7.76 19.28 -3.29
C SER A 56 -7.01 19.01 -1.99
N LEU A 57 -5.69 18.84 -2.10
CA LEU A 57 -4.81 18.46 -1.00
C LEU A 57 -4.02 19.64 -0.41
N GLU A 58 -4.40 20.87 -0.77
CA GLU A 58 -3.79 22.10 -0.22
C GLU A 58 -4.20 22.27 1.25
N GLY A 59 -3.21 22.34 2.14
CA GLY A 59 -3.43 22.39 3.60
C GLY A 59 -4.11 21.16 4.22
N LYS A 60 -4.46 20.14 3.44
CA LYS A 60 -5.23 18.96 3.87
C LYS A 60 -4.64 17.65 3.29
N PRO A 61 -3.50 17.17 3.81
CA PRO A 61 -2.96 15.87 3.40
C PRO A 61 -3.88 14.73 3.85
N ILE A 62 -3.85 13.61 3.12
CA ILE A 62 -4.63 12.41 3.45
C ILE A 62 -3.67 11.22 3.65
N LEU A 63 -3.88 10.47 4.72
CA LEU A 63 -3.32 9.13 4.90
C LEU A 63 -4.42 8.10 4.68
N PHE A 64 -4.23 7.19 3.74
CA PHE A 64 -5.18 6.14 3.40
C PHE A 64 -4.60 4.76 3.69
N PHE A 65 -5.25 4.00 4.56
CA PHE A 65 -4.91 2.63 4.89
C PHE A 65 -5.82 1.65 4.14
N TRP A 66 -5.23 0.59 3.59
CA TRP A 66 -5.98 -0.44 2.88
C TRP A 66 -5.23 -1.77 2.86
N ARG A 67 -5.98 -2.87 2.81
CA ARG A 67 -5.46 -4.24 2.68
C ARG A 67 -6.22 -4.95 1.58
N ASN A 68 -5.60 -5.92 0.92
CA ASN A 68 -6.23 -6.66 -0.16
C ASN A 68 -6.25 -8.15 0.16
N SER A 69 -7.30 -8.84 -0.27
CA SER A 69 -7.28 -10.29 -0.48
C SER A 69 -6.11 -10.66 -1.41
N PRO A 70 -5.66 -11.94 -1.42
CA PRO A 70 -4.54 -12.41 -2.25
C PRO A 70 -4.53 -11.79 -3.65
N SER A 71 -3.52 -10.95 -3.89
CA SER A 71 -3.37 -10.20 -5.13
C SER A 71 -1.92 -9.89 -5.42
N LEU A 72 -1.57 -9.83 -6.70
CA LEU A 72 -0.26 -9.40 -7.17
C LEU A 72 -0.43 -8.07 -7.91
N VAL A 73 0.29 -7.06 -7.43
CA VAL A 73 0.22 -5.70 -7.95
C VAL A 73 1.51 -5.38 -8.70
N ILE A 74 1.40 -5.21 -10.03
CA ILE A 74 2.51 -4.83 -10.89
C ILE A 74 2.53 -3.32 -11.14
N GLY A 75 3.71 -2.75 -11.36
CA GLY A 75 3.88 -1.36 -11.74
C GLY A 75 3.35 -1.04 -13.13
N ARG A 76 3.12 0.25 -13.39
CA ARG A 76 2.51 0.76 -14.62
C ARG A 76 3.15 0.27 -15.92
N HIS A 77 4.46 0.04 -15.93
CA HIS A 77 5.26 -0.30 -17.11
C HIS A 77 5.87 -1.71 -17.08
N GLN A 78 5.34 -2.60 -16.23
CA GLN A 78 5.84 -3.97 -16.11
C GLN A 78 5.13 -4.96 -17.04
N ASN A 79 5.81 -6.06 -17.36
CA ASN A 79 5.25 -7.19 -18.11
C ASN A 79 4.81 -8.30 -17.13
N PRO A 80 3.50 -8.60 -16.98
CA PRO A 80 3.03 -9.60 -16.01
C PRO A 80 3.55 -11.02 -16.26
N TRP A 81 3.79 -11.40 -17.52
CA TRP A 81 4.36 -12.71 -17.85
C TRP A 81 5.83 -12.83 -17.42
N GLN A 82 6.55 -11.71 -17.35
CA GLN A 82 7.95 -11.71 -16.90
C GLN A 82 8.06 -11.68 -15.37
N GLU A 83 7.09 -11.05 -14.70
CA GLU A 83 7.17 -10.77 -13.26
C GLU A 83 6.46 -11.79 -12.38
N CYS A 84 5.56 -12.61 -12.95
CA CYS A 84 4.60 -13.37 -12.15
C CYS A 84 4.34 -14.79 -12.69
N ASN A 85 4.05 -15.72 -11.80
CA ASN A 85 3.50 -17.02 -12.15
C ASN A 85 1.98 -16.93 -12.38
N LEU A 86 1.58 -16.47 -13.55
CA LEU A 86 0.16 -16.28 -13.90
C LEU A 86 -0.66 -17.59 -13.89
N THR A 87 -0.02 -18.75 -14.04
CA THR A 87 -0.70 -20.05 -13.96
C THR A 87 -1.08 -20.35 -12.51
N LEU A 88 -0.10 -20.30 -11.61
CA LEU A 88 -0.32 -20.51 -10.17
C LEU A 88 -1.29 -19.48 -9.59
N MET A 89 -1.24 -18.23 -10.06
CA MET A 89 -2.21 -17.20 -9.66
C MET A 89 -3.65 -17.56 -10.03
N ARG A 90 -3.89 -18.06 -11.26
CA ARG A 90 -5.25 -18.45 -11.69
C ARG A 90 -5.77 -19.64 -10.89
N GLU A 91 -4.92 -20.64 -10.65
CA GLU A 91 -5.26 -21.84 -9.87
C GLU A 91 -5.57 -21.50 -8.41
N GLY A 92 -4.80 -20.57 -7.82
CA GLY A 92 -4.99 -20.12 -6.44
C GLY A 92 -6.01 -18.98 -6.25
N GLY A 93 -6.69 -18.54 -7.31
CA GLY A 93 -7.64 -17.42 -7.23
C GLY A 93 -7.01 -16.06 -6.86
N VAL A 94 -5.71 -15.88 -7.13
CA VAL A 94 -4.95 -14.66 -6.84
C VAL A 94 -5.20 -13.63 -7.93
N LYS A 95 -5.66 -12.44 -7.53
CA LYS A 95 -5.97 -11.34 -8.47
C LYS A 95 -4.68 -10.73 -9.03
N LEU A 96 -4.67 -10.36 -10.31
CA LEU A 96 -3.63 -9.53 -10.90
C LEU A 96 -4.15 -8.09 -11.03
N ALA A 97 -3.41 -7.11 -10.53
CA ALA A 97 -3.72 -5.69 -10.69
C ALA A 97 -2.51 -4.93 -11.20
N ARG A 98 -2.75 -3.89 -12.01
CA ARG A 98 -1.73 -2.94 -12.45
C ARG A 98 -2.04 -1.58 -11.85
N ARG A 99 -1.11 -1.06 -11.04
CA ARG A 99 -1.25 0.28 -10.44
C ARG A 99 -0.78 1.37 -11.40
N LEU A 100 -1.21 2.62 -11.17
CA LEU A 100 -0.79 3.77 -11.98
C LEU A 100 0.62 4.29 -11.65
N SER A 101 1.16 3.96 -10.47
CA SER A 101 2.54 4.25 -10.11
C SER A 101 3.54 3.30 -10.79
N GLY A 102 4.79 3.73 -10.91
CA GLY A 102 5.89 2.90 -11.42
C GLY A 102 6.38 1.85 -10.40
N GLY A 103 7.55 1.27 -10.65
CA GLY A 103 8.21 0.32 -9.75
C GLY A 103 7.93 -1.15 -10.05
N GLY A 104 8.34 -2.03 -9.13
CA GLY A 104 8.30 -3.49 -9.27
C GLY A 104 6.98 -4.15 -8.86
N ALA A 105 6.92 -5.47 -8.97
CA ALA A 105 5.80 -6.30 -8.61
C ALA A 105 5.84 -6.64 -7.12
N VAL A 106 4.68 -6.62 -6.46
CA VAL A 106 4.54 -6.97 -5.04
C VAL A 106 3.32 -7.87 -4.84
N TYR A 107 3.41 -8.77 -3.87
CA TYR A 107 2.31 -9.63 -3.44
C TYR A 107 1.64 -9.03 -2.22
N HIS A 108 0.31 -9.01 -2.23
CA HIS A 108 -0.54 -8.55 -1.14
C HIS A 108 -1.42 -9.71 -0.68
N ASP A 109 -1.58 -9.82 0.63
CA ASP A 109 -2.62 -10.56 1.31
C ASP A 109 -3.08 -9.76 2.54
N MET A 110 -3.89 -10.38 3.41
CA MET A 110 -4.37 -9.71 4.62
C MET A 110 -3.28 -9.46 5.68
N GLY A 111 -2.10 -10.07 5.52
CA GLY A 111 -0.90 -9.82 6.32
C GLY A 111 -0.05 -8.65 5.82
N ASN A 112 -0.43 -8.00 4.73
CA ASN A 112 0.25 -6.82 4.17
C ASN A 112 -0.63 -5.57 4.33
N ILE A 113 -0.11 -4.54 5.01
CA ILE A 113 -0.75 -3.22 5.05
C ILE A 113 -0.27 -2.39 3.87
N ASN A 114 -1.20 -1.68 3.22
CA ASN A 114 -0.87 -0.62 2.27
C ASN A 114 -1.19 0.73 2.90
N LEU A 115 -0.25 1.66 2.80
CA LEU A 115 -0.43 3.04 3.22
C LEU A 115 -0.24 3.94 2.00
N THR A 116 -1.12 4.90 1.81
CA THR A 116 -1.00 5.93 0.78
C THR A 116 -1.04 7.31 1.39
N PHE A 117 0.03 8.07 1.18
CA PHE A 117 0.19 9.46 1.61
C PHE A 117 -0.12 10.38 0.43
N PHE A 118 -1.27 11.04 0.48
CA PHE A 118 -1.68 12.06 -0.48
C PHE A 118 -1.27 13.44 0.00
N THR A 119 -0.58 14.19 -0.85
CA THR A 119 -0.21 15.58 -0.60
C THR A 119 -0.38 16.44 -1.85
N ALA A 120 -0.44 17.77 -1.66
CA ALA A 120 -0.14 18.69 -2.74
C ALA A 120 1.28 18.41 -3.25
N LYS A 121 1.50 18.52 -4.57
CA LYS A 121 2.80 18.23 -5.23
C LYS A 121 3.97 18.97 -4.56
N ALA A 122 3.75 20.22 -4.14
CA ALA A 122 4.77 21.03 -3.45
C ALA A 122 5.20 20.48 -2.08
N LYS A 123 4.41 19.59 -1.48
CA LYS A 123 4.68 18.94 -0.18
C LYS A 123 5.04 17.46 -0.33
N TYR A 124 5.26 16.98 -1.55
CA TYR A 124 5.64 15.59 -1.81
C TYR A 124 7.04 15.29 -1.26
N ASP A 125 7.11 14.41 -0.26
CA ASP A 125 8.37 13.95 0.33
C ASP A 125 8.22 12.51 0.83
N ARG A 126 8.79 11.56 0.09
CA ARG A 126 8.75 10.13 0.43
C ARG A 126 9.54 9.81 1.70
N MET A 127 10.70 10.45 1.88
CA MET A 127 11.57 10.15 3.03
C MET A 127 10.91 10.61 4.32
N LYS A 128 10.21 11.74 4.31
CA LYS A 128 9.38 12.20 5.44
C LYS A 128 8.31 11.18 5.81
N ASN A 129 7.63 10.60 4.82
CA ASN A 129 6.59 9.59 5.04
C ASN A 129 7.21 8.30 5.63
N LEU A 130 8.33 7.82 5.09
CA LEU A 130 9.02 6.65 5.63
C LEU A 130 9.51 6.87 7.06
N LYS A 131 10.06 8.05 7.37
CA LYS A 131 10.43 8.41 8.74
C LYS A 131 9.23 8.46 9.68
N LEU A 132 8.03 8.78 9.18
CA LEU A 132 6.80 8.70 9.98
C LEU A 132 6.47 7.25 10.32
N ILE A 133 6.53 6.35 9.34
CA ILE A 133 6.32 4.91 9.55
C ILE A 133 7.32 4.36 10.58
N VAL A 134 8.61 4.70 10.46
CA VAL A 134 9.63 4.28 11.44
C VAL A 134 9.31 4.80 12.85
N ARG A 135 8.84 6.05 12.99
CA ARG A 135 8.44 6.56 14.32
C ARG A 135 7.22 5.83 14.89
N ALA A 136 6.23 5.50 14.07
CA ALA A 136 5.07 4.71 14.49
C ALA A 136 5.51 3.31 14.97
N LEU A 137 6.35 2.64 14.18
CA LEU A 137 6.95 1.34 14.55
C LEU A 137 7.71 1.40 15.87
N ASN A 138 8.53 2.44 16.07
CA ASN A 138 9.29 2.61 17.32
C ASN A 138 8.42 2.95 18.52
N THR A 139 7.19 3.43 18.32
CA THR A 139 6.24 3.71 19.41
C THR A 139 5.67 2.41 19.98
N VAL A 140 5.45 1.40 19.12
CA VAL A 140 4.95 0.08 19.56
C VAL A 140 6.07 -0.87 19.96
N GLN A 141 7.24 -0.80 19.32
CA GLN A 141 8.41 -1.60 19.65
C GLN A 141 9.69 -0.74 19.58
N PRO A 142 10.13 -0.13 20.69
CA PRO A 142 11.27 0.79 20.73
C PRO A 142 12.61 0.19 20.29
N GLN A 143 12.76 -1.13 20.36
CA GLN A 143 14.00 -1.82 19.98
C GLN A 143 14.00 -2.30 18.52
N LEU A 144 12.98 -1.93 17.73
CA LEU A 144 12.87 -2.36 16.35
C LEU A 144 13.89 -1.62 15.48
N ASP A 145 14.88 -2.34 14.93
CA ASP A 145 15.86 -1.78 14.00
C ASP A 145 15.26 -1.69 12.59
N VAL A 146 14.54 -0.60 12.31
CA VAL A 146 13.98 -0.29 10.98
C VAL A 146 14.56 0.99 10.43
N GLN A 147 15.11 0.90 9.21
CA GLN A 147 15.73 2.02 8.53
C GLN A 147 15.25 2.19 7.10
N ALA A 148 15.06 3.45 6.70
CA ALA A 148 14.75 3.82 5.33
C ALA A 148 16.01 3.90 4.48
N THR A 149 16.04 3.20 3.35
CA THR A 149 17.17 3.23 2.41
C THR A 149 17.10 4.43 1.48
N LYS A 150 18.21 4.74 0.79
CA LYS A 150 18.24 5.75 -0.29
C LYS A 150 17.26 5.45 -1.44
N ARG A 151 16.87 4.17 -1.61
CA ARG A 151 15.89 3.74 -2.61
C ARG A 151 14.46 3.74 -2.09
N PHE A 152 14.23 4.27 -0.88
CA PHE A 152 12.92 4.33 -0.24
C PHE A 152 12.34 2.94 0.05
N ASP A 153 13.18 1.98 0.44
CA ASP A 153 12.72 0.74 1.07
C ASP A 153 12.83 0.87 2.60
N LEU A 154 12.00 0.15 3.37
CA LEU A 154 12.27 -0.07 4.80
C LEU A 154 12.91 -1.43 4.99
N LEU A 155 14.07 -1.45 5.65
CA LEU A 155 14.79 -2.67 6.03
C LEU A 155 14.72 -2.88 7.53
N LEU A 156 14.41 -4.10 7.93
CA LEU A 156 14.52 -4.62 9.29
C LEU A 156 15.89 -5.28 9.49
N ASP A 157 16.53 -5.02 10.63
CA ASP A 157 17.84 -5.57 11.02
C ASP A 157 18.91 -5.34 9.93
N GLY A 158 18.81 -4.21 9.23
CA GLY A 158 19.66 -3.82 8.10
C GLY A 158 19.60 -4.70 6.85
N GLN A 159 18.81 -5.78 6.84
CA GLN A 159 18.91 -6.84 5.83
C GLN A 159 17.59 -7.17 5.16
N PHE A 160 16.50 -7.25 5.92
CA PHE A 160 15.24 -7.80 5.43
C PHE A 160 14.30 -6.68 5.01
N LYS A 161 13.89 -6.66 3.75
CA LYS A 161 12.91 -5.69 3.28
C LYS A 161 11.53 -5.99 3.86
N ILE A 162 10.96 -5.00 4.55
CA ILE A 162 9.61 -5.08 5.14
C ILE A 162 8.61 -4.13 4.45
N SER A 163 9.12 -3.17 3.66
CA SER A 163 8.29 -2.21 2.92
C SER A 163 8.92 -1.89 1.58
N GLY A 164 8.12 -1.93 0.52
CA GLY A 164 8.46 -1.37 -0.79
C GLY A 164 7.59 -0.15 -1.08
N THR A 165 8.15 0.83 -1.80
CA THR A 165 7.45 2.07 -2.13
C THR A 165 7.28 2.26 -3.63
N ALA A 166 6.23 2.99 -3.97
CA ALA A 166 6.04 3.58 -5.29
C ALA A 166 5.27 4.89 -5.16
N ALA A 167 5.26 5.69 -6.21
CA ALA A 167 4.60 6.99 -6.19
C ALA A 167 4.12 7.41 -7.57
N LYS A 168 3.16 8.33 -7.57
CA LYS A 168 2.67 9.01 -8.77
C LYS A 168 2.54 10.49 -8.46
N ILE A 169 3.07 11.29 -9.39
CA ILE A 169 3.02 12.74 -9.33
C ILE A 169 2.10 13.19 -10.47
N GLY A 170 1.04 13.91 -10.11
CA GLY A 170 0.11 14.53 -11.04
C GLY A 170 0.46 15.99 -11.30
N ARG A 171 -0.52 16.75 -11.81
CA ARG A 171 -0.36 18.18 -12.09
C ARG A 171 -0.19 18.99 -10.81
N THR A 172 -1.09 18.81 -9.86
CA THR A 172 -1.17 19.57 -8.59
C THR A 172 -1.05 18.68 -7.36
N THR A 173 -1.36 17.39 -7.48
CA THR A 173 -1.35 16.41 -6.39
C THR A 173 -0.25 15.37 -6.60
N ALA A 174 0.15 14.71 -5.52
CA ALA A 174 1.03 13.55 -5.55
C ALA A 174 0.58 12.54 -4.49
N TYR A 175 0.84 11.26 -4.76
CA TYR A 175 0.73 10.24 -3.74
C TYR A 175 1.98 9.37 -3.69
N HIS A 176 2.33 8.97 -2.47
CA HIS A 176 3.35 7.98 -2.15
C HIS A 176 2.67 6.83 -1.45
N HIS A 177 2.69 5.64 -2.05
CA HIS A 177 2.20 4.45 -1.36
C HIS A 177 3.31 3.46 -1.05
N CYS A 178 3.08 2.67 -0.02
CA CYS A 178 4.03 1.69 0.45
C CYS A 178 3.33 0.51 1.08
N THR A 179 3.98 -0.65 0.97
CA THR A 179 3.57 -1.87 1.66
C THR A 179 4.18 -1.92 3.06
N LEU A 180 3.63 -2.74 3.95
CA LEU A 180 4.25 -3.08 5.23
C LEU A 180 3.91 -4.54 5.55
N LEU A 181 4.93 -5.39 5.48
CA LEU A 181 4.80 -6.82 5.70
C LEU A 181 4.67 -7.12 7.19
N CYS A 182 3.45 -7.45 7.62
CA CYS A 182 3.14 -7.72 9.01
C CYS A 182 3.15 -9.23 9.26
N SER A 183 2.38 -9.98 8.48
CA SER A 183 2.21 -11.43 8.61
C SER A 183 1.84 -12.09 7.28
N THR A 184 2.39 -11.59 6.17
CA THR A 184 2.13 -12.09 4.81
C THR A 184 2.70 -13.49 4.62
N ASP A 185 1.99 -14.33 3.87
CA ASP A 185 2.49 -15.63 3.45
C ASP A 185 3.67 -15.46 2.48
N ARG A 186 4.89 -15.58 3.01
CA ARG A 186 6.13 -15.44 2.24
C ARG A 186 6.36 -16.58 1.26
N THR A 187 5.75 -17.75 1.49
CA THR A 187 5.83 -18.89 0.57
C THR A 187 5.00 -18.61 -0.68
N SER A 188 3.77 -18.11 -0.50
CA SER A 188 2.95 -17.61 -1.61
C SER A 188 3.61 -16.44 -2.31
N LEU A 189 4.14 -15.45 -1.57
CA LEU A 189 4.85 -14.31 -2.14
C LEU A 189 5.99 -14.75 -3.08
N SER A 190 6.87 -15.63 -2.60
CA SER A 190 8.06 -16.06 -3.34
C SER A 190 7.72 -16.94 -4.55
N SER A 191 6.74 -17.83 -4.43
CA SER A 191 6.31 -18.69 -5.52
C SER A 191 5.56 -17.94 -6.62
N LEU A 192 4.69 -16.99 -6.26
CA LEU A 192 3.88 -16.22 -7.21
C LEU A 192 4.70 -15.16 -7.96
N LEU A 193 5.75 -14.60 -7.35
CA LEU A 193 6.67 -13.66 -8.00
C LEU A 193 7.76 -14.35 -8.85
N LYS A 194 7.78 -15.69 -8.90
CA LYS A 194 8.73 -16.46 -9.71
C LYS A 194 8.08 -16.87 -11.04
N SER A 195 8.27 -16.07 -12.08
CA SER A 195 7.76 -16.39 -13.42
C SER A 195 8.34 -17.71 -13.97
N PRO A 196 7.50 -18.65 -14.45
CA PRO A 196 7.95 -19.85 -15.14
C PRO A 196 8.23 -19.60 -16.63
N TYR A 197 7.78 -18.47 -17.19
CA TYR A 197 7.82 -18.21 -18.63
C TYR A 197 9.24 -17.89 -19.09
N GLN A 198 9.73 -18.63 -20.08
CA GLN A 198 11.08 -18.48 -20.64
C GLN A 198 11.06 -17.82 -22.02
N GLY A 199 12.20 -17.26 -22.45
CA GLY A 199 12.38 -16.72 -23.79
C GLY A 199 11.71 -15.35 -24.06
N ILE A 200 11.18 -14.69 -23.03
CA ILE A 200 10.57 -13.36 -23.16
C ILE A 200 11.67 -12.31 -23.39
N LYS A 201 11.60 -11.59 -24.51
CA LYS A 201 12.41 -10.39 -24.78
C LYS A 201 11.53 -9.15 -24.65
N SER A 202 11.87 -8.24 -23.75
CA SER A 202 11.02 -7.12 -23.36
C SER A 202 11.85 -5.96 -22.81
N ASN A 203 11.40 -4.72 -23.09
CA ASN A 203 11.96 -3.48 -22.50
C ASN A 203 11.13 -2.98 -21.31
N ALA A 204 10.23 -3.82 -20.78
CA ALA A 204 9.41 -3.50 -19.62
C ALA A 204 10.26 -3.30 -18.36
N THR A 205 9.78 -2.48 -17.43
CA THR A 205 10.44 -2.30 -16.13
C THR A 205 10.47 -3.61 -15.36
N THR A 206 11.66 -4.01 -14.89
CA THR A 206 11.86 -5.24 -14.10
C THR A 206 11.76 -4.96 -12.61
N SER A 207 11.29 -5.94 -11.83
CA SER A 207 11.41 -5.87 -10.37
C SER A 207 12.87 -5.99 -9.91
N ILE A 208 13.14 -5.49 -8.71
CA ILE A 208 14.40 -5.71 -7.99
C ILE A 208 14.11 -6.69 -6.85
N PRO A 209 14.53 -7.96 -6.95
CA PRO A 209 14.34 -8.93 -5.88
C PRO A 209 15.02 -8.50 -4.58
N ALA A 210 14.39 -8.83 -3.45
CA ALA A 210 14.95 -8.59 -2.13
C ALA A 210 14.54 -9.72 -1.18
N VAL A 211 15.38 -10.00 -0.18
CA VAL A 211 14.99 -10.89 0.92
C VAL A 211 14.03 -10.13 1.82
N VAL A 212 12.85 -10.70 2.07
CA VAL A 212 11.78 -10.06 2.84
C VAL A 212 11.56 -10.77 4.16
N LYS A 213 11.01 -10.09 5.17
CA LYS A 213 10.63 -10.69 6.46
C LYS A 213 9.36 -10.02 6.98
N ASN A 214 8.53 -10.76 7.71
CA ASN A 214 7.39 -10.17 8.40
C ASN A 214 7.80 -9.52 9.72
N LEU A 215 7.12 -8.44 10.10
CA LEU A 215 7.28 -7.84 11.42
C LEU A 215 6.87 -8.80 12.55
N LEU A 216 5.82 -9.61 12.34
CA LEU A 216 5.36 -10.59 13.32
C LEU A 216 6.40 -11.69 13.62
N GLU A 217 7.31 -11.97 12.67
CA GLU A 217 8.45 -12.89 12.90
C GLU A 217 9.53 -12.29 13.82
N LYS A 218 9.59 -10.95 13.93
CA LYS A 218 10.51 -10.26 14.84
C LYS A 218 9.89 -10.10 16.23
N ASP A 219 8.61 -9.77 16.26
CA ASP A 219 7.84 -9.58 17.48
C ASP A 219 6.38 -10.00 17.21
N PRO A 220 5.88 -11.08 17.85
CA PRO A 220 4.53 -11.59 17.67
C PRO A 220 3.41 -10.57 17.99
N THR A 221 3.70 -9.50 18.72
CA THR A 221 2.72 -8.46 19.06
C THR A 221 2.45 -7.49 17.91
N LEU A 222 3.32 -7.44 16.89
CA LEU A 222 3.24 -6.54 15.73
C LEU A 222 2.22 -7.03 14.68
N THR A 223 0.97 -7.16 15.11
CA THR A 223 -0.17 -7.47 14.24
C THR A 223 -0.51 -6.29 13.31
N CYS A 224 -1.25 -6.55 12.23
CA CYS A 224 -1.68 -5.48 11.33
C CYS A 224 -2.46 -4.39 12.06
N GLU A 225 -3.33 -4.78 12.99
CA GLU A 225 -4.21 -3.89 13.74
C GLU A 225 -3.41 -2.99 14.70
N VAL A 226 -2.40 -3.55 15.39
CA VAL A 226 -1.49 -2.77 16.23
C VAL A 226 -0.72 -1.75 15.38
N LEU A 227 -0.24 -2.16 14.22
CA LEU A 227 0.55 -1.32 13.32
C LEU A 227 -0.26 -0.23 12.62
N ILE A 228 -1.56 -0.45 12.35
CA ILE A 228 -2.46 0.58 11.80
C ILE A 228 -2.81 1.64 12.86
N ASN A 229 -2.91 1.25 14.12
CA ASN A 229 -3.23 2.15 15.23
C ASN A 229 -2.04 3.01 15.70
N ALA A 230 -0.82 2.57 15.41
CA ALA A 230 0.43 3.27 15.73
C ALA A 230 0.68 4.48 14.81
#